data_AF-A0A1Y1VVG9-F1
#
_entry.id   AF-A0A1Y1VVG9-F1
#
_cell.length_a   1.000
_cell.length_b   1.000
_cell.length_c   1.000
_cell.angle_alpha   90.00
_cell.angle_beta   90.00
_cell.angle_gamma   90.00
#
_symmetry.space_group_name_H-M   'P 1'
#
loop_
_entity.id
_entity.type
_entity.pdbx_description
1 polymer ?
#
loop_
_entity_poly.entity_id
_entity_poly.type
_entity_poly.pdbx_seq_one_letter_code
_entity_poly.pdbx_strand_id
1 'polypeptide(L)'
;MVEDYTLHKYIYNDDYVNLFLFLQQPNIKKIINNKDTHGNTALQLALMLDRRNCAQKLIDSGADSSIKNGFGWSCLDEASIILV
;
A
#
# COMPACT_ATOMS: atom_id res chain seq x y z
N MET A 1 -19.23 9.38 -5.56
CA MET A 1 -17.78 9.64 -5.55
C MET A 1 -17.12 8.38 -5.06
N VAL A 2 -16.68 7.50 -5.98
CA VAL A 2 -15.98 6.27 -5.62
C VAL A 2 -14.53 6.67 -5.43
N GLU A 3 -14.13 6.78 -4.17
CA GLU A 3 -12.82 7.25 -3.75
C GLU A 3 -11.70 6.36 -4.32
N ASP A 4 -10.59 7.00 -4.68
CA ASP A 4 -9.54 6.56 -5.60
C ASP A 4 -8.60 5.49 -4.98
N TYR A 5 -9.17 4.38 -4.46
CA TYR A 5 -8.46 3.26 -3.81
C TYR A 5 -7.99 2.19 -4.79
N THR A 6 -7.68 2.58 -6.02
CA THR A 6 -7.31 1.66 -7.11
C THR A 6 -6.10 0.80 -6.73
N LEU A 7 -5.10 1.38 -6.04
CA LEU A 7 -3.94 0.67 -5.54
C LEU A 7 -4.31 -0.39 -4.48
N HIS A 8 -5.13 -0.02 -3.50
CA HIS A 8 -5.60 -0.95 -2.46
C HIS A 8 -6.36 -2.13 -3.06
N LYS A 9 -7.17 -1.89 -4.10
CA LYS A 9 -7.89 -2.96 -4.80
C LYS A 9 -6.93 -3.96 -5.46
N TYR A 10 -5.87 -3.50 -6.11
CA TYR A 10 -4.89 -4.43 -6.70
C TYR A 10 -4.20 -5.26 -5.64
N ILE A 11 -3.86 -4.66 -4.50
CA ILE A 11 -3.18 -5.36 -3.40
C ILE A 11 -4.10 -6.37 -2.73
N TYR A 12 -5.35 -5.98 -2.45
CA TYR A 12 -6.35 -6.85 -1.87
C TYR A 12 -6.57 -8.12 -2.72
N ASN A 13 -6.61 -7.95 -4.05
CA ASN A 13 -6.79 -9.04 -5.00
C ASN A 13 -5.48 -9.77 -5.38
N ASP A 14 -4.32 -9.40 -4.82
CA ASP A 14 -3.00 -9.90 -5.21
C ASP A 14 -2.68 -9.73 -6.70
N ASP A 15 -3.23 -8.67 -7.30
CA ASP A 15 -3.10 -8.35 -8.72
C ASP A 15 -1.81 -7.57 -8.98
N TYR A 16 -0.69 -8.27 -8.88
CA TYR A 16 0.63 -7.71 -9.09
C TYR A 16 0.81 -7.10 -10.49
N VAL A 17 0.20 -7.69 -11.51
CA VAL A 17 0.36 -7.23 -12.90
C VAL A 17 -0.27 -5.86 -13.09
N ASN A 18 -1.52 -5.67 -12.65
CA ASN A 18 -2.16 -4.37 -12.77
C ASN A 18 -1.55 -3.34 -11.83
N LEU A 19 -1.12 -3.75 -10.62
CA LEU A 19 -0.34 -2.88 -9.74
C LEU A 19 0.93 -2.38 -10.44
N PHE A 20 1.70 -3.28 -11.06
CA PHE A 20 2.95 -2.96 -11.74
C PHE A 20 2.72 -1.99 -12.90
N LEU A 21 1.72 -2.24 -13.74
CA LEU A 21 1.38 -1.37 -14.88
C LEU A 21 0.93 0.02 -14.40
N PHE A 22 0.11 0.06 -13.36
CA PHE A 22 -0.41 1.31 -12.83
C PHE A 22 0.68 2.18 -12.18
N LEU A 23 1.64 1.56 -11.47
CA LEU A 23 2.77 2.25 -10.84
C LEU A 23 3.80 2.82 -11.82
N GLN A 24 3.73 2.51 -13.13
CA GLN A 24 4.57 3.15 -14.15
C GLN A 24 4.05 4.51 -14.61
N GLN A 25 2.82 4.89 -14.23
CA GLN A 25 2.22 6.14 -14.68
C GLN A 25 2.86 7.36 -13.99
N PRO A 26 2.95 8.52 -14.67
CA PRO A 26 3.65 9.70 -14.14
C PRO A 26 3.00 10.32 -12.89
N ASN A 27 1.74 10.00 -12.60
CA ASN A 27 0.97 10.60 -11.51
C ASN A 27 0.98 9.77 -10.21
N ILE A 28 1.74 8.68 -10.14
CA ILE A 28 1.69 7.73 -9.01
C ILE A 28 2.09 8.36 -7.67
N LYS A 29 2.97 9.37 -7.69
CA LYS A 29 3.43 10.05 -6.46
C LYS A 29 2.29 10.74 -5.70
N LYS A 30 1.20 11.11 -6.37
CA LYS A 30 0.04 11.75 -5.73
C LYS A 30 -0.87 10.76 -5.01
N ILE A 31 -0.76 9.46 -5.32
CA ILE A 31 -1.73 8.44 -4.91
C ILE A 31 -1.09 7.29 -4.10
N ILE A 32 0.21 7.06 -4.23
CA ILE A 32 0.92 5.93 -3.61
C ILE A 32 0.82 5.91 -2.07
N ASN A 33 0.65 7.09 -1.47
CA ASN A 33 0.56 7.31 -0.04
C ASN A 33 -0.88 7.60 0.43
N ASN A 34 -1.87 7.49 -0.47
CA ASN A 34 -3.26 7.66 -0.08
C ASN A 34 -3.69 6.57 0.89
N LYS A 35 -4.51 6.97 1.84
CA LYS A 35 -5.11 6.08 2.82
C LYS A 35 -6.45 5.58 2.30
N ASP A 36 -6.78 4.32 2.57
CA ASP A 36 -8.13 3.78 2.36
C ASP A 36 -9.13 4.26 3.42
N THR A 37 -10.35 3.74 3.35
CA THR A 37 -11.43 3.99 4.33
C THR A 37 -11.07 3.52 5.75
N HIS A 38 -10.08 2.64 5.90
CA HIS A 38 -9.58 2.19 7.20
C HIS A 38 -8.37 3.01 7.68
N GLY A 39 -7.93 3.99 6.89
CA GLY A 39 -6.77 4.81 7.17
C GLY A 39 -5.45 4.16 6.78
N ASN A 40 -5.45 3.02 6.10
CA ASN A 40 -4.24 2.29 5.71
C ASN A 40 -3.73 2.76 4.36
N THR A 41 -2.42 2.94 4.24
CA THR A 41 -1.78 3.08 2.93
C THR A 41 -1.80 1.77 2.16
N ALA A 42 -1.60 1.85 0.85
CA ALA A 42 -1.43 0.68 0.00
C ALA A 42 -0.31 -0.24 0.52
N LEU A 43 0.82 0.32 0.97
CA LEU A 43 1.94 -0.45 1.52
C LEU A 43 1.56 -1.22 2.79
N GLN A 44 0.83 -0.60 3.71
CA GLN A 44 0.34 -1.27 4.94
C GLN A 44 -0.58 -2.43 4.62
N LEU A 45 -1.53 -2.23 3.69
CA LEU A 45 -2.41 -3.30 3.25
C LEU A 45 -1.63 -4.48 2.65
N ALA A 46 -0.55 -4.20 1.91
CA ALA A 46 0.31 -5.24 1.36
C ALA A 46 1.02 -6.06 2.45
N LEU A 47 1.46 -5.42 3.53
CA LEU A 47 2.08 -6.10 4.67
C LEU A 47 1.06 -6.95 5.44
N MET A 48 -0.10 -6.38 5.76
CA MET A 48 -1.19 -7.07 6.48
C MET A 48 -1.67 -8.35 5.77
N LEU A 49 -1.59 -8.38 4.44
CA LEU A 49 -2.03 -9.49 3.59
C LEU A 49 -0.88 -10.39 3.09
N ASP A 50 0.34 -10.21 3.61
CA ASP A 50 1.59 -10.89 3.17
C ASP A 50 1.83 -10.82 1.64
N ARG A 51 1.50 -9.70 1.00
CA ARG A 51 1.71 -9.44 -0.43
C ARG A 51 3.10 -8.90 -0.69
N ARG A 52 4.13 -9.72 -0.45
CA ARG A 52 5.55 -9.31 -0.50
C ARG A 52 5.96 -8.68 -1.83
N ASN A 53 5.52 -9.24 -2.96
CA ASN A 53 5.83 -8.70 -4.29
C ASN A 53 5.22 -7.30 -4.48
N CYS A 54 3.98 -7.11 -4.05
CA CYS A 54 3.30 -5.82 -4.09
C CYS A 54 3.96 -4.81 -3.15
N ALA A 55 4.31 -5.22 -1.93
CA ALA A 55 5.01 -4.39 -0.96
C ALA A 55 6.36 -3.91 -1.50
N GLN A 56 7.17 -4.82 -2.04
CA GLN A 56 8.45 -4.47 -2.66
C GLN A 56 8.25 -3.48 -3.81
N LYS A 57 7.28 -3.73 -4.68
CA LYS A 57 7.02 -2.85 -5.82
C LYS A 57 6.59 -1.44 -5.38
N LEU A 58 5.80 -1.32 -4.32
CA LEU A 58 5.40 -0.03 -3.75
C LEU A 58 6.60 0.72 -3.16
N ILE A 59 7.48 0.03 -2.44
CA ILE A 59 8.72 0.60 -1.90
C ILE A 59 9.61 1.12 -3.03
N ASP A 60 9.82 0.30 -4.07
CA ASP A 60 10.61 0.68 -5.25
C ASP A 60 10.01 1.90 -5.98
N SER A 61 8.68 2.06 -5.91
CA SER A 61 7.95 3.20 -6.46
C SER A 61 7.92 4.43 -5.53
N GLY A 62 8.56 4.38 -4.37
CA GLY A 62 8.70 5.50 -3.44
C GLY A 62 7.56 5.65 -2.44
N ALA A 63 6.88 4.55 -2.08
CA ALA A 63 5.89 4.57 -1.00
C ALA A 63 6.55 4.95 0.34
N ASP A 64 5.88 5.82 1.11
CA ASP A 64 6.38 6.28 2.40
C ASP A 64 5.96 5.31 3.51
N SER A 65 6.94 4.59 4.05
CA SER A 65 6.75 3.62 5.13
C SER A 65 6.55 4.24 6.52
N SER A 66 6.77 5.56 6.65
CA SER A 66 6.62 6.28 7.92
C SER A 66 5.19 6.72 8.22
N ILE A 67 4.29 6.64 7.23
CA ILE A 67 2.90 7.06 7.37
C ILE A 67 2.18 6.17 8.38
N LYS A 68 1.53 6.81 9.35
CA LYS A 68 0.73 6.14 10.35
C LYS A 68 -0.71 5.94 9.87
N ASN A 69 -1.27 4.75 10.07
CA ASN A 69 -2.67 4.47 9.76
C ASN A 69 -3.63 5.12 10.77
N GLY A 70 -4.93 4.81 10.68
CA GLY A 70 -5.95 5.29 11.63
C GLY A 70 -5.73 4.86 13.08
N PHE A 71 -4.95 3.80 13.32
CA PHE A 71 -4.59 3.29 14.64
C PHE A 71 -3.28 3.90 15.19
N GLY A 72 -2.61 4.76 14.41
CA GLY A 72 -1.34 5.38 14.80
C GLY A 72 -0.10 4.52 14.53
N TRP A 73 -0.23 3.43 13.79
CA TRP A 73 0.87 2.51 13.45
C TRP A 73 1.44 2.81 12.07
N SER A 74 2.77 2.84 11.99
CA SER A 74 3.52 2.86 10.73
C SER A 74 3.68 1.45 10.15
N CYS A 75 4.24 1.35 8.94
CA CYS A 75 4.57 0.04 8.35
C CYS A 75 5.51 -0.80 9.23
N LEU A 76 6.46 -0.15 9.93
CA LEU A 76 7.40 -0.83 10.82
C LEU A 76 6.68 -1.36 12.07
N ASP A 77 5.77 -0.57 12.62
CA ASP A 77 4.97 -0.98 13.79
C ASP A 77 4.13 -2.22 13.43
N GLU A 78 3.49 -2.22 12.26
CA GLU A 78 2.70 -3.37 11.77
C GLU A 78 3.56 -4.62 11.49
N ALA A 79 4.72 -4.47 10.84
CA ALA A 79 5.61 -5.59 10.55
C ALA A 79 6.09 -6.29 11.84
N SER A 80 6.27 -5.55 12.94
CA SER A 80 6.65 -6.11 14.23
C SER A 80 5.56 -6.97 14.88
N ILE A 81 4.28 -6.69 14.57
CA ILE A 81 3.12 -7.43 15.10
C ILE A 81 2.83 -8.68 14.26
N ILE A 82 3.06 -8.60 12.94
CA ILE A 82 2.73 -9.69 12.00
C ILE A 82 3.76 -10.85 12.06
N LEU A 83 4.99 -10.59 12.51
CA LEU A 83 6.08 -11.59 12.56
C LEU A 83 6.17 -12.40 13.87
N VAL A 84 5.10 -12.45 14.66
CA VAL A 84 5.02 -13.19 15.94
C VAL A 84 4.06 -14.37 15.82
#